data_AF-A0A426XDG7-F1
#
_entry.id   AF-A0A426XDG7-F1
#
_cell.length_a   1.000
_cell.length_b   1.000
_cell.length_c   1.000
_cell.angle_alpha   90.00
_cell.angle_beta   90.00
_cell.angle_gamma   90.00
#
_symmetry.space_group_name_H-M   'P 1'
#
loop_
_entity.id
_entity.type
_entity.pdbx_description
1 polymer ?
#
loop_
_entity_poly.entity_id
_entity_poly.type
_entity_poly.pdbx_seq_one_letter_code
_entity_poly.pdbx_strand_id
1 'polypeptide(L)'
;MGFDNTTRIYIAAGELFGGDRFMKPFRTMFPHLQNHSTVGPSEKLEENARGLVGSAVDYMVCLLSDIFMPTYDGPSNFANNLLGHRLYYGFRTTIQPNRKALAPIFMDREEGRAADFEDRIRQVMFNSKFGGPHKRVHPESFYTNSWPECFCQMSPKDPADKCPPDNIMETLDGQLQNEESDDLDPSNMSNKSNN
;
A
#
# COMPACT_ATOMS: atom_id res chain seq x y z
N MET A 1 13.20 -12.31 1.48
CA MET A 1 12.54 -11.08 1.04
C MET A 1 13.47 -9.87 1.00
N GLY A 2 14.62 -9.89 1.70
CA GLY A 2 15.72 -8.95 1.42
C GLY A 2 15.60 -7.58 2.10
N PHE A 3 14.58 -7.36 2.94
CA PHE A 3 14.45 -6.13 3.71
C PHE A 3 15.54 -6.02 4.78
N ASP A 4 16.21 -4.89 4.81
CA ASP A 4 17.22 -4.52 5.81
C ASP A 4 16.91 -3.15 6.45
N ASN A 5 17.85 -2.63 7.23
CA ASN A 5 17.71 -1.35 7.93
C ASN A 5 17.66 -0.12 7.00
N THR A 6 17.93 -0.26 5.71
CA THR A 6 17.78 0.82 4.71
C THR A 6 16.36 0.86 4.13
N THR A 7 15.56 -0.18 4.36
CA THR A 7 14.17 -0.27 3.92
C THR A 7 13.34 0.84 4.54
N ARG A 8 12.66 1.63 3.71
CA ARG A 8 11.64 2.57 4.16
C ARG A 8 10.35 1.82 4.45
N ILE A 9 9.84 1.94 5.67
CA ILE A 9 8.58 1.33 6.07
C ILE A 9 7.59 2.43 6.40
N TYR A 10 6.38 2.31 5.85
CA TYR A 10 5.26 3.17 6.19
C TYR A 10 4.21 2.36 6.94
N ILE A 11 3.73 2.87 8.09
CA ILE A 11 2.65 2.27 8.85
C ILE A 11 1.40 3.16 8.73
N ALA A 12 0.44 2.67 7.94
CA ALA A 12 -0.93 3.17 7.92
C ALA A 12 -1.73 2.49 9.04
N ALA A 13 -1.73 3.10 10.24
CA ALA A 13 -2.50 2.58 11.36
C ALA A 13 -2.93 3.72 12.30
N GLY A 14 -4.00 3.46 13.05
CA GLY A 14 -4.31 4.25 14.24
C GLY A 14 -3.36 3.93 15.40
N GLU A 15 -3.85 4.08 16.63
CA GLU A 15 -3.06 3.73 17.81
C GLU A 15 -2.70 2.24 17.82
N LEU A 16 -1.41 1.95 17.90
CA LEU A 16 -0.88 0.59 17.86
C LEU A 16 -1.00 -0.08 19.23
N PHE A 17 -1.55 -1.29 19.27
CA PHE A 17 -1.65 -2.06 20.50
C PHE A 17 -0.28 -2.25 21.16
N GLY A 18 -0.21 -1.96 22.46
CA GLY A 18 1.03 -2.02 23.25
C GLY A 18 2.07 -0.93 22.93
N GLY A 19 1.77 -0.01 22.01
CA GLY A 19 2.54 1.21 21.74
C GLY A 19 4.04 0.99 21.64
N ASP A 20 4.81 1.79 22.38
CA ASP A 20 6.28 1.77 22.34
C ASP A 20 6.91 0.45 22.78
N ARG A 21 6.21 -0.39 23.56
CA ARG A 21 6.74 -1.71 23.96
C ARG A 21 7.06 -2.57 22.74
N PHE A 22 6.16 -2.59 21.74
CA PHE A 22 6.36 -3.35 20.51
C PHE A 22 7.03 -2.53 19.41
N MET A 23 6.85 -1.20 19.42
CA MET A 23 7.42 -0.35 18.39
C MET A 23 8.90 -0.05 18.56
N LYS A 24 9.45 -0.06 19.78
CA LYS A 24 10.89 0.18 20.00
C LYS A 24 11.78 -0.84 19.27
N PRO A 25 11.61 -2.17 19.47
CA PRO A 25 12.41 -3.16 18.73
C PRO A 25 12.23 -3.05 17.22
N PHE A 26 11.01 -2.77 16.76
CA PHE A 26 10.72 -2.62 15.34
C PHE A 26 11.44 -1.44 14.70
N ARG A 27 11.42 -0.26 15.36
CA ARG A 27 12.17 0.94 14.93
C ARG A 27 13.69 0.73 14.96
N THR A 28 14.20 -0.10 15.87
CA THR A 28 15.62 -0.47 15.89
C THR A 28 16.01 -1.30 14.66
N MET A 29 15.14 -2.21 14.21
CA MET A 29 15.37 -3.00 13.00
C MET A 29 15.18 -2.18 11.72
N PHE A 30 14.19 -1.28 11.71
CA PHE A 30 13.82 -0.45 10.56
C PHE A 30 13.80 1.04 10.97
N PRO A 31 14.94 1.74 10.93
CA PRO A 31 15.05 3.12 11.38
C PRO A 31 14.30 4.11 10.49
N HIS A 32 14.05 3.78 9.22
CA HIS A 32 13.30 4.62 8.28
C HIS A 32 11.79 4.37 8.33
N LEU A 33 11.23 4.41 9.54
CA LEU A 33 9.80 4.20 9.79
C LEU A 33 9.02 5.53 9.72
N GLN A 34 7.95 5.54 8.94
CA GLN A 34 7.12 6.74 8.66
C GLN A 34 5.62 6.44 8.83
N ASN A 35 4.82 7.49 8.98
CA ASN A 35 3.34 7.47 8.93
C ASN A 35 2.82 8.81 8.40
N HIS A 36 1.50 9.01 8.30
CA HIS A 36 0.93 10.26 7.77
C HIS A 36 1.40 11.51 8.51
N SER A 37 1.72 11.42 9.81
CA SER A 37 2.17 12.56 10.62
C SER A 37 3.62 12.95 10.35
N THR A 38 4.42 12.06 9.74
CA THR A 38 5.84 12.31 9.46
C THR A 38 6.13 12.60 8.00
N VAL A 39 5.22 12.29 7.08
CA VAL A 39 5.38 12.54 5.63
C VAL A 39 4.66 13.81 5.13
N GLY A 40 3.72 14.36 5.90
CA GLY A 40 2.99 15.58 5.52
C GLY A 40 3.80 16.87 5.76
N PRO A 41 3.42 18.00 5.12
CA PRO A 41 3.99 19.31 5.41
C PRO A 41 3.91 19.64 6.91
N SER A 42 4.92 20.34 7.44
CA SER A 42 4.95 20.82 8.84
C SER A 42 3.82 21.81 9.16
N GLU A 43 3.26 22.44 8.13
CA GLU A 43 1.96 23.10 8.20
C GLU A 43 0.91 22.01 8.34
N LYS A 44 0.48 21.78 9.59
CA LYS A 44 -0.62 20.89 9.95
C LYS A 44 -1.68 20.94 8.87
N LEU A 45 -1.82 19.83 8.13
CA LEU A 45 -2.95 19.61 7.22
C LEU A 45 -4.20 20.08 7.95
N GLU A 46 -4.74 21.21 7.47
CA GLU A 46 -5.64 22.12 8.17
C GLU A 46 -6.60 21.43 9.14
N GLU A 47 -6.69 21.94 10.37
CA GLU A 47 -7.58 21.47 11.46
C GLU A 47 -9.08 21.40 11.05
N ASN A 48 -9.44 21.85 9.84
CA ASN A 48 -10.77 21.83 9.26
C ASN A 48 -11.14 20.52 8.53
N ALA A 49 -10.19 19.68 8.14
CA ALA A 49 -10.48 18.43 7.44
C ALA A 49 -10.54 17.24 8.43
N ARG A 50 -11.64 17.18 9.20
CA ARG A 50 -12.02 16.11 10.14
C ARG A 50 -11.44 14.73 9.80
N GLY A 51 -10.30 14.33 10.37
CA GLY A 51 -9.75 12.96 10.38
C GLY A 51 -9.50 12.22 9.05
N LEU A 52 -9.98 12.73 7.90
CA LEU A 52 -10.00 12.04 6.61
C LEU A 52 -8.70 12.23 5.84
N VAL A 53 -7.98 13.34 6.04
CA VAL A 53 -6.75 13.63 5.29
C VAL A 53 -5.66 12.62 5.60
N GLY A 54 -5.43 12.30 6.89
CA GLY A 54 -4.46 11.28 7.27
C GLY A 54 -4.77 9.93 6.62
N SER A 55 -6.05 9.54 6.58
CA SER A 55 -6.49 8.31 5.91
C SER A 55 -6.31 8.36 4.39
N ALA A 56 -6.47 9.53 3.76
CA ALA A 56 -6.22 9.71 2.33
C ALA A 56 -4.72 9.58 2.00
N VAL A 57 -3.85 10.18 2.83
CA VAL A 57 -2.39 10.02 2.72
C VAL A 57 -2.00 8.56 2.92
N ASP A 58 -2.52 7.91 3.97
CA ASP A 58 -2.30 6.49 4.25
C ASP A 58 -2.69 5.63 3.04
N TYR A 59 -3.84 5.91 2.41
CA TYR A 59 -4.33 5.20 1.23
C TYR A 59 -3.38 5.39 0.04
N MET A 60 -3.02 6.62 -0.30
CA MET A 60 -2.17 6.91 -1.46
C MET A 60 -0.75 6.32 -1.30
N VAL A 61 -0.15 6.45 -0.12
CA VAL A 61 1.16 5.84 0.15
C VAL A 61 1.09 4.32 0.03
N CYS A 62 0.05 3.70 0.59
CA CYS A 62 -0.14 2.25 0.50
C CYS A 62 -0.50 1.77 -0.91
N LEU A 63 -1.14 2.61 -1.74
CA LEU A 63 -1.44 2.29 -3.14
C LEU A 63 -0.18 2.32 -3.99
N LEU A 64 0.68 3.32 -3.79
CA LEU A 64 1.86 3.58 -4.62
C LEU A 64 3.13 2.88 -4.15
N SER A 65 3.15 2.34 -2.92
CA SER A 65 4.30 1.60 -2.40
C SER A 65 4.67 0.39 -3.27
N ASP A 66 5.95 0.03 -3.27
CA ASP A 66 6.45 -1.16 -3.98
C ASP A 66 5.77 -2.44 -3.48
N ILE A 67 5.58 -2.52 -2.16
CA ILE A 67 5.01 -3.68 -1.47
C ILE A 67 3.99 -3.19 -0.46
N PHE A 68 2.81 -3.81 -0.48
CA PHE A 68 1.76 -3.60 0.50
C PHE A 68 1.53 -4.88 1.31
N MET A 69 1.44 -4.75 2.63
CA MET A 69 1.12 -5.86 3.53
C MET A 69 -0.03 -5.42 4.45
N PRO A 70 -1.27 -5.90 4.23
CA PRO A 70 -2.35 -5.61 5.15
C PRO A 70 -2.08 -6.29 6.50
N THR A 71 -2.44 -5.64 7.61
CA THR A 71 -2.24 -6.15 8.98
C THR A 71 -3.46 -6.91 9.51
N TYR A 72 -4.63 -6.77 8.87
CA TYR A 72 -5.89 -7.41 9.23
C TYR A 72 -6.46 -8.20 8.04
N ASP A 73 -7.01 -9.39 8.28
CA ASP A 73 -7.67 -10.28 7.29
C ASP A 73 -9.20 -10.31 7.40
N GLY A 74 -9.80 -9.53 8.29
CA GLY A 74 -11.25 -9.39 8.35
C GLY A 74 -11.78 -8.33 7.37
N PRO A 75 -13.09 -8.03 7.40
CA PRO A 75 -13.71 -7.08 6.48
C PRO A 75 -13.29 -5.64 6.80
N SER A 76 -12.11 -5.24 6.33
CA SER A 76 -11.65 -3.85 6.36
C SER A 76 -11.83 -3.24 4.99
N ASN A 77 -12.66 -2.18 4.90
CA ASN A 77 -12.83 -1.43 3.66
C ASN A 77 -11.49 -0.86 3.17
N PHE A 78 -10.62 -0.41 4.08
CA PHE A 78 -9.32 0.16 3.71
C PHE A 78 -8.41 -0.86 3.03
N ALA A 79 -8.18 -2.00 3.69
CA ALA A 79 -7.32 -3.05 3.13
C ALA A 79 -7.92 -3.64 1.86
N ASN A 80 -9.22 -3.94 1.85
CA ASN A 80 -9.89 -4.55 0.71
C ASN A 80 -9.84 -3.66 -0.53
N ASN A 81 -10.12 -2.36 -0.37
CA ASN A 81 -10.05 -1.41 -1.47
C ASN A 81 -8.62 -1.27 -2.00
N LEU A 82 -7.61 -1.27 -1.12
CA LEU A 82 -6.20 -1.24 -1.54
C LEU A 82 -5.80 -2.50 -2.29
N LEU A 83 -6.26 -3.68 -1.86
CA LEU A 83 -5.99 -4.94 -2.55
C LEU A 83 -6.53 -4.90 -3.99
N GLY A 84 -7.80 -4.55 -4.17
CA GLY A 84 -8.40 -4.47 -5.50
C GLY A 84 -7.80 -3.35 -6.34
N HIS A 85 -7.57 -2.17 -5.75
CA HIS A 85 -6.97 -1.06 -6.47
C HIS A 85 -5.55 -1.41 -6.91
N ARG A 86 -4.68 -1.94 -6.04
CA ARG A 86 -3.34 -2.40 -6.42
C ARG A 86 -3.36 -3.52 -7.47
N LEU A 87 -4.35 -4.41 -7.42
CA LEU A 87 -4.52 -5.44 -8.44
C LEU A 87 -4.88 -4.84 -9.81
N TYR A 88 -5.85 -3.92 -9.83
CA TYR A 88 -6.25 -3.16 -11.01
C TYR A 88 -5.09 -2.32 -11.55
N TYR A 89 -4.32 -1.75 -10.63
CA TYR A 89 -3.22 -0.86 -10.89
C TYR A 89 -1.92 -1.61 -11.18
N GLY A 90 -1.90 -2.37 -12.27
CA GLY A 90 -0.70 -3.07 -12.73
C GLY A 90 -0.27 -4.25 -11.86
N PHE A 91 -1.22 -4.89 -11.16
CA PHE A 91 -0.97 -6.07 -10.33
C PHE A 91 0.14 -5.87 -9.28
N ARG A 92 0.21 -4.67 -8.69
CA ARG A 92 1.25 -4.28 -7.73
C ARG A 92 1.38 -5.30 -6.59
N THR A 93 2.61 -5.50 -6.13
CA THR A 93 2.96 -6.55 -5.16
C THR A 93 2.20 -6.36 -3.85
N THR A 94 1.49 -7.40 -3.41
CA THR A 94 0.89 -7.45 -2.08
C THR A 94 1.24 -8.77 -1.41
N ILE A 95 1.72 -8.69 -0.16
CA ILE A 95 2.04 -9.84 0.66
C ILE A 95 0.92 -10.05 1.69
N GLN A 96 0.22 -11.18 1.60
CA GLN A 96 -0.79 -11.58 2.58
C GLN A 96 -0.38 -12.91 3.24
N PRO A 97 0.35 -12.87 4.37
CA PRO A 97 0.80 -14.09 5.02
C PRO A 97 -0.39 -14.86 5.62
N ASN A 98 -0.34 -16.19 5.55
CA ASN A 98 -1.30 -17.03 6.26
C ASN A 98 -1.03 -16.99 7.77
N ARG A 99 -1.63 -16.02 8.45
CA ARG A 99 -1.43 -15.78 9.89
C ARG A 99 -1.73 -17.02 10.75
N LYS A 100 -2.78 -17.77 10.39
CA LYS A 100 -3.17 -19.00 11.09
C LYS A 100 -2.09 -20.09 10.99
N ALA A 101 -1.46 -20.21 9.82
CA ALA A 101 -0.35 -21.13 9.62
C ALA A 101 0.96 -20.64 10.27
N LEU A 102 1.18 -19.32 10.35
CA LEU A 102 2.37 -18.74 10.98
C LEU A 102 2.30 -18.72 12.52
N ALA A 103 1.12 -18.54 13.11
CA ALA A 103 0.93 -18.45 14.55
C ALA A 103 1.61 -19.58 15.35
N PRO A 104 1.42 -20.88 15.05
CA PRO A 104 2.08 -21.94 15.80
C PRO A 104 3.61 -21.91 15.67
N ILE A 105 4.15 -21.45 14.53
CA ILE A 105 5.60 -21.33 14.32
C ILE A 105 6.18 -20.26 15.24
N PHE A 106 5.49 -19.12 15.39
CA PHE A 106 5.92 -18.06 16.31
C PHE A 106 5.78 -18.48 17.78
N MET A 107 4.70 -19.20 18.14
CA MET A 107 4.54 -19.73 19.49
C MET A 107 5.66 -20.71 19.88
N ASP A 108 6.01 -21.64 18.98
CA ASP A 108 7.14 -22.55 19.20
C ASP A 108 8.44 -21.79 19.45
N ARG A 109 8.70 -20.73 18.67
CA ARG A 109 9.89 -19.89 18.83
C ARG A 109 9.94 -19.19 20.18
N GLU A 110 8.83 -18.62 20.64
CA GLU A 110 8.72 -17.98 21.96
C GLU A 110 8.93 -18.98 23.11
N GLU A 111 8.51 -20.23 22.92
CA GLU A 111 8.74 -21.33 23.88
C GLU A 111 10.14 -21.97 23.75
N GLY A 112 11.04 -21.40 22.93
CA GLY A 112 12.41 -21.86 22.74
C GLY A 112 12.60 -23.01 21.75
N ARG A 113 11.52 -23.48 21.10
CA ARG A 113 11.56 -24.49 20.03
C ARG A 113 11.82 -23.83 18.67
N ALA A 114 13.05 -23.37 18.46
CA ALA A 114 13.44 -22.63 17.26
C ALA A 114 14.03 -23.50 16.13
N ALA A 115 14.08 -24.82 16.29
CA ALA A 115 14.55 -25.73 15.24
C ALA A 115 13.74 -25.55 13.95
N ASP A 116 14.44 -25.46 12.82
CA ASP A 116 13.87 -25.31 11.47
C ASP A 116 12.93 -24.10 11.29
N PHE A 117 13.02 -23.08 12.15
CA PHE A 117 12.13 -21.92 12.13
C PHE A 117 12.04 -21.27 10.74
N GLU A 118 13.19 -20.96 10.13
CA GLU A 118 13.25 -20.32 8.82
C GLU A 118 12.63 -21.19 7.72
N ASP A 119 12.85 -22.50 7.76
CA ASP A 119 12.31 -23.41 6.74
C ASP A 119 10.80 -23.58 6.88
N ARG A 120 10.27 -23.62 8.10
CA ARG A 120 8.83 -23.62 8.37
C ARG A 120 8.18 -22.33 7.87
N ILE A 121 8.80 -21.17 8.08
CA ILE A 121 8.33 -19.89 7.54
C ILE A 121 8.32 -19.93 6.00
N ARG A 122 9.42 -20.39 5.37
CA ARG A 122 9.50 -20.52 3.90
C ARG A 122 8.42 -21.43 3.34
N GLN A 123 8.13 -22.56 3.99
CA GLN A 123 7.08 -23.47 3.56
C GLN A 123 5.69 -22.82 3.56
N VAL A 124 5.36 -22.04 4.60
CA VAL A 124 4.08 -21.31 4.64
C VAL A 124 4.01 -20.23 3.56
N MET A 125 5.12 -19.56 3.28
CA MET A 125 5.19 -18.49 2.29
C MET A 125 5.32 -18.96 0.84
N PHE A 126 5.74 -20.21 0.60
CA PHE A 126 6.08 -20.73 -0.73
C PHE A 126 4.92 -20.65 -1.74
N ASN A 127 3.70 -20.90 -1.28
CA ASN A 127 2.49 -20.84 -2.11
C ASN A 127 1.73 -19.51 -2.01
N SER A 128 2.29 -18.51 -1.34
CA SER A 128 1.67 -17.19 -1.23
C SER A 128 1.69 -16.50 -2.59
N LYS A 129 0.54 -15.96 -3.00
CA LYS A 129 0.46 -15.09 -4.17
C LYS A 129 0.92 -13.70 -3.77
N PHE A 130 1.94 -13.17 -4.45
CA PHE A 130 2.52 -11.85 -4.17
C PHE A 130 1.96 -10.79 -5.12
N GLY A 131 0.64 -10.65 -5.17
CA GLY A 131 -0.03 -9.96 -6.27
C GLY A 131 -0.11 -10.83 -7.52
N GLY A 132 -0.42 -10.22 -8.66
CA GLY A 132 -0.63 -10.91 -9.94
C GLY A 132 -2.10 -11.25 -10.26
N PRO A 133 -2.45 -11.35 -11.56
CA PRO A 133 -3.80 -11.63 -11.99
C PRO A 133 -4.25 -13.02 -11.53
N HIS A 134 -5.45 -13.11 -10.99
CA HIS A 134 -6.08 -14.37 -10.66
C HIS A 134 -7.59 -14.26 -10.75
N LYS A 135 -8.24 -15.37 -11.09
CA LYS A 135 -9.71 -15.44 -11.09
C LYS A 135 -10.22 -15.24 -9.66
N ARG A 136 -11.21 -14.36 -9.50
CA ARG A 136 -11.92 -14.17 -8.25
C ARG A 136 -12.59 -15.47 -7.82
N VAL A 137 -12.37 -15.90 -6.57
CA VAL A 137 -12.98 -17.11 -6.01
C VAL A 137 -13.66 -16.77 -4.69
N HIS A 138 -14.91 -17.20 -4.51
CA HIS A 138 -15.65 -17.00 -3.26
C HIS A 138 -14.84 -17.49 -2.04
N PRO A 139 -14.73 -16.70 -0.95
CA PRO A 139 -15.50 -15.51 -0.61
C PRO A 139 -14.91 -14.16 -1.04
N GLU A 140 -13.93 -14.14 -1.94
CA GLU A 140 -13.33 -12.90 -2.43
C GLU A 140 -14.37 -11.97 -3.07
N SER A 141 -14.32 -10.69 -2.70
CA SER A 141 -15.27 -9.68 -3.16
C SER A 141 -14.82 -9.01 -4.45
N PHE A 142 -15.75 -8.37 -5.15
CA PHE A 142 -15.43 -7.51 -6.29
C PHE A 142 -14.43 -6.41 -5.92
N TYR A 143 -14.55 -5.80 -4.74
CA TYR A 143 -13.67 -4.71 -4.29
C TYR A 143 -12.23 -5.15 -4.01
N THR A 144 -12.01 -6.42 -3.71
CA THR A 144 -10.67 -7.00 -3.51
C THR A 144 -10.05 -7.52 -4.80
N ASN A 145 -10.88 -7.85 -5.78
CA ASN A 145 -10.45 -8.36 -7.08
C ASN A 145 -11.52 -8.11 -8.13
N SER A 146 -11.39 -7.05 -8.93
CA SER A 146 -12.38 -6.72 -9.96
C SER A 146 -12.24 -7.56 -11.25
N TRP A 147 -11.39 -8.60 -11.26
CA TRP A 147 -11.22 -9.47 -12.42
C TRP A 147 -12.38 -10.48 -12.49
N PRO A 148 -12.93 -10.74 -13.70
CA PRO A 148 -12.53 -10.19 -15.00
C PRO A 148 -13.26 -8.90 -15.41
N GLU A 149 -14.23 -8.41 -14.64
CA GLU A 149 -15.21 -7.43 -15.14
C GLU A 149 -14.66 -6.02 -15.40
N CYS A 150 -13.63 -5.59 -14.67
CA CYS A 150 -13.07 -4.25 -14.83
C CYS A 150 -11.74 -4.21 -15.57
N PHE A 151 -11.13 -5.36 -15.84
CA PHE A 151 -9.82 -5.37 -16.46
C PHE A 151 -9.99 -5.26 -17.97
N CYS A 152 -9.36 -4.23 -18.52
CA CYS A 152 -9.19 -4.13 -19.95
C CYS A 152 -8.39 -5.34 -20.48
N GLN A 153 -8.62 -5.69 -21.74
CA GLN A 153 -7.96 -6.78 -22.43
C GLN A 153 -6.99 -6.19 -23.45
N MET A 154 -5.78 -6.76 -23.54
CA MET A 154 -4.80 -6.38 -24.56
C MET A 154 -5.27 -6.76 -25.97
N SER A 155 -6.13 -7.77 -26.09
CA SER A 155 -6.70 -8.25 -27.36
C SER A 155 -8.17 -8.60 -27.18
N PRO A 156 -9.05 -7.60 -27.02
CA PRO A 156 -10.45 -7.85 -26.74
C PRO A 156 -11.22 -8.29 -27.98
N LYS A 157 -12.35 -8.96 -27.76
CA LYS A 157 -13.37 -9.17 -28.79
C LYS A 157 -14.23 -7.91 -28.99
N ASP A 158 -14.52 -7.19 -27.92
CA ASP A 158 -15.23 -5.92 -27.93
C ASP A 158 -14.24 -4.74 -27.83
N PRO A 159 -14.23 -3.79 -28.78
CA PRO A 159 -13.37 -2.60 -28.69
C PRO A 159 -13.51 -1.82 -27.37
N ALA A 160 -14.66 -1.86 -26.69
CA ALA A 160 -14.87 -1.20 -25.40
C ALA A 160 -14.01 -1.79 -24.26
N ASP A 161 -13.59 -3.05 -24.39
CA ASP A 161 -12.76 -3.72 -23.39
C ASP A 161 -11.26 -3.47 -23.62
N LYS A 162 -10.85 -2.69 -24.63
CA LYS A 162 -9.43 -2.53 -24.99
C LYS A 162 -8.67 -1.72 -23.94
N CYS A 163 -7.48 -2.18 -23.56
CA CYS A 163 -6.61 -1.40 -22.68
C CYS A 163 -6.20 -0.06 -23.30
N PRO A 164 -6.18 1.04 -22.50
CA PRO A 164 -5.56 2.28 -22.92
C PRO A 164 -4.13 2.04 -23.41
N PRO A 165 -3.67 2.79 -24.43
CA PRO A 165 -2.33 2.62 -24.99
C PRO A 165 -1.24 3.06 -24.02
N ASP A 166 -1.54 4.04 -23.17
CA ASP A 166 -0.61 4.61 -22.20
C ASP A 166 -0.84 4.04 -20.80
N ASN A 167 0.24 3.83 -20.05
CA ASN A 167 0.18 3.46 -18.66
C ASN A 167 -0.45 4.62 -17.88
N ILE A 168 -1.64 4.41 -17.32
CA ILE A 168 -2.39 5.42 -16.56
C ILE A 168 -1.53 6.09 -15.47
N MET A 169 -0.55 5.36 -14.94
CA MET A 169 0.42 5.86 -13.95
C MET A 169 1.41 6.86 -14.52
N GLU A 170 1.93 6.62 -15.72
CA GLU A 170 2.80 7.58 -16.40
C GLU A 170 2.03 8.84 -16.79
N THR A 171 0.75 8.69 -17.14
CA THR A 171 -0.14 9.83 -17.39
C THR A 171 -0.39 10.65 -16.13
N LEU A 172 -0.69 10.00 -14.99
CA LEU A 172 -0.92 10.67 -13.71
C LEU A 172 0.35 11.32 -13.17
N ASP A 173 1.49 10.64 -13.24
CA ASP A 173 2.78 11.19 -12.83
C ASP A 173 3.17 12.39 -13.70
N GLY A 174 2.93 12.31 -15.02
CA GLY A 174 3.12 13.43 -15.93
C GLY A 174 2.21 14.62 -15.62
N GLN A 175 0.94 14.37 -15.26
CA GLN A 175 0.01 15.44 -14.87
C GLN A 175 0.43 16.14 -13.57
N LEU A 176 0.82 15.38 -12.54
CA LEU A 176 1.30 15.93 -11.27
C LEU A 176 2.58 16.76 -11.43
N GLN A 177 3.52 16.31 -12.26
CA GLN A 177 4.74 17.05 -12.56
C GLN A 177 4.48 18.34 -13.34
N ASN A 178 3.50 18.33 -14.25
CA ASN A 178 3.11 19.53 -14.98
C ASN A 178 2.43 20.56 -14.06
N GLU A 179 1.59 20.12 -13.12
CA GLU A 179 0.97 21.00 -12.13
C GLU A 179 2.00 21.62 -11.16
N GLU A 180 3.03 20.87 -10.73
CA GLU A 180 4.16 21.43 -9.95
C GLU A 180 4.98 22.46 -10.73
N SER A 181 5.05 22.34 -12.06
CA SER A 181 5.80 23.28 -12.90
C SER A 181 5.07 24.60 -13.13
N ASP A 182 3.74 24.61 -13.10
CA ASP A 182 2.93 25.83 -13.22
C ASP A 182 2.93 26.67 -11.94
N ASP A 183 3.10 26.05 -10.77
CA ASP A 183 3.21 26.75 -9.47
C ASP A 183 4.60 27.34 -9.20
N LEU A 184 5.63 26.96 -9.99
CA LEU A 184 7.00 27.45 -9.86
C LEU A 184 7.37 28.54 -10.87
N ASP A 185 6.46 28.96 -11.76
CA ASP A 185 6.74 30.04 -12.71
C ASP A 185 6.71 31.42 -12.01
N PRO A 186 7.84 32.13 -11.87
CA PRO A 186 7.89 33.46 -11.23
C PRO A 186 7.12 34.52 -12.01
N SER A 187 6.68 34.21 -13.24
CA SER A 187 5.99 35.13 -14.14
C SER A 187 4.58 35.54 -13.65
N ASN A 188 3.94 34.75 -12.77
CA ASN A 188 2.58 35.02 -12.27
C ASN A 188 2.49 35.85 -10.97
N MET A 189 3.60 36.18 -10.30
CA MET A 189 3.57 37.02 -9.08
C MET A 189 3.59 38.54 -9.33
N SER A 190 3.59 39.01 -10.58
CA SER A 190 3.84 40.43 -10.89
C SER A 190 2.62 41.27 -11.31
N ASN A 191 1.37 40.87 -11.01
CA ASN A 191 0.20 41.67 -11.41
C ASN A 191 -0.95 41.73 -10.38
N LYS A 192 -0.62 41.88 -9.08
CA LYS A 192 -1.60 42.30 -8.06
C LYS A 192 -1.00 43.34 -7.10
N SER A 193 -0.74 44.53 -7.63
CA SER A 193 -0.70 45.78 -6.86
C SER A 193 -0.82 46.94 -7.84
N ASN A 194 -2.06 47.32 -8.16
CA ASN A 194 -2.49 48.68 -8.51
C ASN A 194 -3.97 48.66 -8.93
N ASN A 195 -4.87 48.76 -7.95
CA ASN A 195 -6.05 49.63 -7.94
C ASN A 195 -6.77 49.53 -6.59
#